data_AF-A0A2A9NDB9-F1
#
_entry.id   AF-A0A2A9NDB9-F1
#
_cell.length_a   1.000
_cell.length_b   1.000
_cell.length_c   1.000
_cell.angle_alpha   90.00
_cell.angle_beta   90.00
_cell.angle_gamma   90.00
#
_symmetry.space_group_name_H-M   'P 1'
#
loop_
_entity.id
_entity.type
_entity.pdbx_description
1 polymer ?
#
loop_
_entity_poly.entity_id
_entity_poly.type
_entity_poly.pdbx_seq_one_letter_code
_entity_poly.pdbx_strand_id
1 'polypeptide(L)'
;MEAADTLWSTAGYAVRAEGFHVLRMWFPNNVYYGHRVEQLSSDIVNLQEQIRRDVQDAYEHDAKAIELVKEIAKDRGFATLDELIATAASNLNDRDWLRYRDVKKEVEYLDEGIRVAMDLVMGLAGLAQGISFFFIRELVAIGFRAIGLSLTRLVVGRTEDGTKLLQAASNIFTKVLKDEVVVGRAASAFRVIQTLGKIVVILGVIFKDTSLDWDPFSELRQRAQLKEWVTSLQLSCVRIFDSRETTWCENRAIKELCVARLQVKKTREYTRVISSYCGDLWPTLDFVTLLQALVREGVVRWHAPNEKFKNKIEDWAFGMKKDFDDIQDRKVYDDLQRHDEERLAWTYEDPSYGYIVDTINDINIERY
;
A
#
# COMPACT_ATOMS: atom_id res chain seq x y z
N MET A 1 -8.77 -18.84 11.78
CA MET A 1 -8.24 -17.55 12.25
C MET A 1 -7.91 -17.60 13.74
N GLU A 2 -8.80 -18.00 14.65
CA GLU A 2 -8.54 -18.02 16.12
C GLU A 2 -7.35 -18.90 16.59
N ALA A 3 -7.09 -20.03 15.93
CA ALA A 3 -5.94 -20.88 16.26
C ALA A 3 -4.59 -20.27 15.85
N ALA A 4 -4.57 -19.34 14.89
CA ALA A 4 -3.37 -18.61 14.51
C ALA A 4 -3.05 -17.54 15.56
N ASP A 5 -4.02 -16.71 15.94
CA ASP A 5 -3.80 -15.57 16.86
C ASP A 5 -3.28 -15.98 18.25
N THR A 6 -3.68 -17.16 18.74
CA THR A 6 -3.24 -17.68 20.04
C THR A 6 -1.78 -18.14 20.01
N LEU A 7 -1.32 -18.70 18.88
CA LEU A 7 0.08 -19.10 18.65
C LEU A 7 1.00 -17.89 18.46
N TRP A 8 0.49 -16.79 17.89
CA TRP A 8 1.22 -15.54 17.68
C TRP A 8 1.54 -14.79 18.98
N SER A 9 0.59 -14.75 19.95
CA SER A 9 0.83 -14.07 21.22
C SER A 9 1.90 -14.75 22.09
N THR A 10 2.06 -16.07 21.99
CA THR A 10 3.00 -16.82 22.83
C THR A 10 4.39 -16.92 22.19
N ALA A 11 4.47 -17.05 20.85
CA ALA A 11 5.73 -17.12 20.11
C ALA A 11 6.45 -15.76 19.97
N GLY A 12 5.69 -14.65 19.93
CA GLY A 12 6.26 -13.29 19.87
C GLY A 12 6.97 -12.83 21.15
N TYR A 13 6.62 -13.40 22.31
CA TYR A 13 7.30 -13.14 23.59
C TYR A 13 8.50 -14.07 23.82
N ALA A 14 8.41 -15.34 23.42
CA ALA A 14 9.52 -16.29 23.58
C ALA A 14 10.74 -15.95 22.71
N VAL A 15 10.54 -15.45 21.49
CA VAL A 15 11.68 -15.12 20.60
C VAL A 15 12.32 -13.76 20.89
N ARG A 16 11.60 -12.84 21.54
CA ARG A 16 12.20 -11.61 22.10
C ARG A 16 13.25 -11.92 23.16
N ALA A 17 13.09 -13.01 23.93
CA ALA A 17 14.05 -13.41 24.95
C ALA A 17 15.26 -14.20 24.37
N GLU A 18 15.05 -15.08 23.39
CA GLU A 18 16.14 -15.92 22.85
C GLU A 18 17.04 -15.20 21.84
N GLY A 19 16.52 -14.26 21.04
CA GLY A 19 17.35 -13.42 20.16
C GLY A 19 18.30 -12.50 20.94
N PHE A 20 17.87 -12.08 22.13
CA PHE A 20 18.59 -11.18 23.03
C PHE A 20 19.90 -11.78 23.55
N HIS A 21 19.90 -13.09 23.85
CA HIS A 21 21.09 -13.80 24.29
C HIS A 21 22.11 -13.99 23.17
N VAL A 22 21.64 -14.13 21.91
CA VAL A 22 22.53 -14.29 20.76
C VAL A 22 23.25 -12.96 20.51
N LEU A 23 22.57 -11.84 20.33
CA LEU A 23 23.22 -10.55 20.02
C LEU A 23 24.22 -10.09 21.10
N ARG A 24 23.89 -10.26 22.40
CA ARG A 24 24.83 -9.96 23.50
C ARG A 24 26.09 -10.83 23.51
N MET A 25 26.01 -12.05 22.98
CA MET A 25 27.15 -12.97 22.92
C MET A 25 28.17 -12.55 21.85
N TRP A 26 27.75 -11.77 20.84
CA TRP A 26 28.60 -11.35 19.72
C TRP A 26 29.13 -9.93 19.82
N PHE A 27 28.47 -9.07 20.59
CA PHE A 27 28.92 -7.70 20.88
C PHE A 27 29.22 -7.49 22.37
N PRO A 28 30.13 -8.29 22.98
CA PRO A 28 30.36 -8.25 24.42
C PRO A 28 30.88 -6.89 24.90
N ASN A 29 31.48 -6.10 23.99
CA ASN A 29 32.12 -4.83 24.31
C ASN A 29 31.30 -3.60 23.90
N ASN A 30 30.17 -3.75 23.19
CA ASN A 30 29.39 -2.60 22.75
C ASN A 30 27.86 -2.79 22.84
N VAL A 31 27.37 -2.63 24.06
CA VAL A 31 25.96 -2.75 24.43
C VAL A 31 25.08 -1.74 23.66
N TYR A 32 25.61 -0.56 23.32
CA TYR A 32 24.84 0.49 22.64
C TYR A 32 24.45 0.12 21.21
N TYR A 33 25.37 -0.48 20.46
CA TYR A 33 25.14 -0.90 19.08
C TYR A 33 24.08 -1.99 19.00
N GLY A 34 24.22 -3.03 19.84
CA GLY A 34 23.25 -4.11 19.91
C GLY A 34 21.84 -3.59 20.18
N HIS A 35 21.71 -2.67 21.13
CA HIS A 35 20.42 -2.02 21.43
C HIS A 35 19.88 -1.19 20.27
N ARG A 36 20.73 -0.46 19.54
CA ARG A 36 20.28 0.34 18.41
C ARG A 36 19.81 -0.51 17.24
N VAL A 37 20.53 -1.57 16.91
CA VAL A 37 20.13 -2.55 15.88
C VAL A 37 18.78 -3.18 16.24
N GLU A 38 18.60 -3.58 17.49
CA GLU A 38 17.34 -4.16 18.00
C GLU A 38 16.19 -3.15 17.92
N GLN A 39 16.43 -1.92 18.34
CA GLN A 39 15.46 -0.84 18.27
C GLN A 39 15.02 -0.56 16.83
N LEU A 40 15.97 -0.37 15.91
CA LEU A 40 15.68 -0.12 14.49
C LEU A 40 14.89 -1.27 13.86
N SER A 41 15.27 -2.51 14.16
CA SER A 41 14.58 -3.71 13.69
C SER A 41 13.15 -3.77 14.23
N SER A 42 12.96 -3.48 15.53
CA SER A 42 11.63 -3.44 16.14
C SER A 42 10.76 -2.33 15.54
N ASP A 43 11.33 -1.17 15.24
CA ASP A 43 10.61 -0.07 14.61
C ASP A 43 10.13 -0.42 13.21
N ILE A 44 10.98 -1.07 12.41
CA ILE A 44 10.62 -1.57 11.08
C ILE A 44 9.44 -2.54 11.20
N VAL A 45 9.51 -3.54 12.07
CA VAL A 45 8.43 -4.52 12.27
C VAL A 45 7.14 -3.83 12.71
N ASN A 46 7.22 -2.87 13.62
CA ASN A 46 6.05 -2.10 14.08
C ASN A 46 5.43 -1.28 12.94
N LEU A 47 6.23 -0.66 12.08
CA LEU A 47 5.74 0.09 10.93
C LEU A 47 5.08 -0.85 9.89
N GLN A 48 5.69 -2.00 9.62
CA GLN A 48 5.10 -3.03 8.75
C GLN A 48 3.76 -3.51 9.28
N GLU A 49 3.65 -3.71 10.59
CA GLU A 49 2.40 -4.13 11.22
C GLU A 49 1.31 -3.06 11.16
N GLN A 50 1.67 -1.78 11.30
CA GLN A 50 0.74 -0.68 11.10
C GLN A 50 0.21 -0.65 9.65
N ILE A 51 1.08 -0.85 8.65
CA ILE A 51 0.65 -0.96 7.24
C ILE A 51 -0.36 -2.10 7.06
N ARG A 52 -0.12 -3.28 7.67
CA ARG A 52 -1.05 -4.42 7.57
C ARG A 52 -2.42 -4.08 8.14
N ARG A 53 -2.47 -3.39 9.29
CA ARG A 53 -3.72 -2.95 9.91
C ARG A 53 -4.46 -1.94 9.04
N ASP A 54 -3.76 -0.92 8.53
CA ASP A 54 -4.36 0.10 7.66
C ASP A 54 -4.99 -0.52 6.40
N VAL A 55 -4.43 -1.64 5.91
CA VAL A 55 -4.98 -2.41 4.78
C VAL A 55 -6.15 -3.30 5.20
N GLN A 56 -6.03 -3.98 6.33
CA GLN A 56 -7.09 -4.83 6.87
C GLN A 56 -8.35 -4.02 7.20
N ASP A 57 -8.19 -2.85 7.81
CA ASP A 57 -9.29 -1.93 8.10
C ASP A 57 -10.02 -1.51 6.81
N ALA A 58 -9.28 -1.29 5.72
CA ALA A 58 -9.87 -1.00 4.41
C ALA A 58 -10.68 -2.19 3.87
N TYR A 59 -10.20 -3.43 4.04
CA TYR A 59 -10.96 -4.63 3.66
C TYR A 59 -12.24 -4.80 4.46
N GLU A 60 -12.18 -4.60 5.77
CA GLU A 60 -13.36 -4.70 6.63
C GLU A 60 -14.41 -3.65 6.28
N HIS A 61 -13.97 -2.45 5.88
CA HIS A 61 -14.85 -1.41 5.39
C HIS A 61 -15.56 -1.84 4.09
N ASP A 62 -14.84 -2.45 3.15
CA ASP A 62 -15.42 -2.93 1.89
C ASP A 62 -16.39 -4.10 2.09
N ALA A 63 -16.08 -5.02 3.00
CA ALA A 63 -16.97 -6.13 3.36
C ALA A 63 -18.30 -5.62 3.94
N LYS A 64 -18.25 -4.63 4.85
CA LYS A 64 -19.46 -3.99 5.40
C LYS A 64 -20.27 -3.30 4.31
N ALA A 65 -19.60 -2.65 3.36
CA ALA A 65 -20.27 -1.99 2.26
C ALA A 65 -20.97 -2.95 1.29
N ILE A 66 -20.43 -4.16 1.10
CA ILE A 66 -21.11 -5.20 0.32
C ILE A 66 -22.41 -5.64 0.98
N GLU A 67 -22.42 -5.81 2.30
CA GLU A 67 -23.64 -6.15 3.02
C GLU A 67 -24.69 -5.05 2.87
N LEU A 68 -24.30 -3.77 2.97
CA LEU A 68 -25.20 -2.65 2.71
C LEU A 68 -25.75 -2.66 1.27
N VAL A 69 -24.91 -2.93 0.26
CA VAL A 69 -25.37 -3.01 -1.13
C VAL A 69 -26.32 -4.18 -1.35
N LYS A 70 -26.11 -5.32 -0.68
CA LYS A 70 -27.06 -6.45 -0.71
C LYS A 70 -28.41 -6.07 -0.10
N GLU A 71 -28.43 -5.32 1.00
CA GLU A 71 -29.66 -4.81 1.61
C GLU A 71 -30.41 -3.88 0.64
N ILE A 72 -29.71 -2.91 0.05
CA ILE A 72 -30.28 -1.99 -0.95
C ILE A 72 -30.79 -2.75 -2.19
N ALA A 73 -30.07 -3.78 -2.63
CA ALA A 73 -30.48 -4.64 -3.75
C ALA A 73 -31.84 -5.28 -3.47
N LYS A 74 -31.95 -5.90 -2.28
CA LYS A 74 -33.17 -6.55 -1.81
C LYS A 74 -34.35 -5.59 -1.74
N ASP A 75 -34.13 -4.40 -1.18
CA ASP A 75 -35.18 -3.37 -1.08
C ASP A 75 -35.65 -2.87 -2.46
N ARG A 76 -34.80 -2.98 -3.48
CA ARG A 76 -35.16 -2.66 -4.88
C ARG A 76 -35.70 -3.85 -5.68
N GLY A 77 -35.94 -4.99 -5.03
CA GLY A 77 -36.52 -6.17 -5.64
C GLY A 77 -35.53 -7.06 -6.40
N PHE A 78 -34.21 -6.83 -6.24
CA PHE A 78 -33.19 -7.77 -6.69
C PHE A 78 -33.01 -8.86 -5.63
N ALA A 79 -32.91 -10.12 -6.04
CA ALA A 79 -32.73 -11.22 -5.10
C ALA A 79 -31.27 -11.34 -4.63
N THR A 80 -30.30 -10.96 -5.47
CA THR A 80 -28.86 -11.12 -5.18
C THR A 80 -27.99 -9.98 -5.75
N LEU A 81 -26.75 -9.88 -5.24
CA LEU A 81 -25.72 -9.00 -5.81
C LEU A 81 -25.38 -9.41 -7.25
N ASP A 82 -25.39 -10.71 -7.57
CA ASP A 82 -25.10 -11.20 -8.93
C ASP A 82 -26.13 -10.73 -9.95
N GLU A 83 -27.41 -10.62 -9.56
CA GLU A 83 -28.45 -10.05 -10.41
C GLU A 83 -28.22 -8.56 -10.69
N LEU A 84 -27.72 -7.80 -9.70
CA LEU A 84 -27.30 -6.42 -9.92
C LEU A 84 -26.11 -6.33 -10.87
N ILE A 85 -25.11 -7.18 -10.68
CA ILE A 85 -23.93 -7.24 -11.56
C ILE A 85 -24.35 -7.59 -12.99
N ALA A 86 -25.27 -8.55 -13.17
CA ALA A 86 -25.80 -8.92 -14.47
C ALA A 86 -26.58 -7.78 -15.12
N THR A 87 -27.39 -7.06 -14.32
CA THR A 87 -28.13 -5.86 -14.77
C THR A 87 -27.18 -4.74 -15.19
N ALA A 88 -26.11 -4.53 -14.42
CA ALA A 88 -25.06 -3.58 -14.77
C ALA A 88 -24.40 -3.94 -16.09
N ALA A 89 -24.03 -5.22 -16.24
CA ALA A 89 -23.40 -5.75 -17.44
C ALA A 89 -24.28 -5.58 -18.69
N SER A 90 -25.60 -5.79 -18.58
CA SER A 90 -26.53 -5.59 -19.71
C SER A 90 -26.74 -4.14 -20.09
N ASN A 91 -26.49 -3.21 -19.17
CA ASN A 91 -26.69 -1.78 -19.38
C ASN A 91 -25.39 -1.04 -19.77
N LEU A 92 -24.22 -1.68 -19.61
CA LEU A 92 -22.95 -1.17 -20.11
C LEU A 92 -22.92 -1.28 -21.64
N ASN A 93 -22.26 -0.31 -22.29
CA ASN A 93 -21.91 -0.50 -23.70
C ASN A 93 -20.77 -1.53 -23.83
N ASP A 94 -20.63 -2.12 -25.02
CA ASP A 94 -19.65 -3.17 -25.28
C ASP A 94 -18.21 -2.79 -24.90
N ARG A 95 -17.87 -1.50 -25.09
CA ARG A 95 -16.54 -0.97 -24.79
C ARG A 95 -16.26 -0.97 -23.28
N ASP A 96 -17.18 -0.43 -22.49
CA ASP A 96 -17.03 -0.34 -21.04
C ASP A 96 -17.10 -1.73 -20.39
N TRP A 97 -17.97 -2.61 -20.90
CA TRP A 97 -18.02 -4.01 -20.47
C TRP A 97 -16.74 -4.77 -20.78
N LEU A 98 -16.18 -4.59 -21.99
CA LEU A 98 -14.89 -5.20 -22.34
C LEU A 98 -13.78 -4.71 -21.42
N ARG A 99 -13.73 -3.40 -21.14
CA ARG A 99 -12.76 -2.82 -20.21
C ARG A 99 -12.91 -3.41 -18.82
N TYR A 100 -14.13 -3.53 -18.30
CA TYR A 100 -14.40 -4.18 -17.01
C TYR A 100 -13.83 -5.58 -16.97
N ARG A 101 -14.20 -6.41 -17.95
CA ARG A 101 -13.81 -7.81 -18.00
C ARG A 101 -12.30 -7.96 -18.08
N ASP A 102 -11.65 -7.10 -18.85
CA ASP A 102 -10.20 -7.11 -18.99
C ASP A 102 -9.51 -6.72 -17.68
N VAL A 103 -10.00 -5.69 -16.99
CA VAL A 103 -9.50 -5.33 -15.66
C VAL A 103 -9.74 -6.46 -14.67
N LYS A 104 -10.97 -7.00 -14.60
CA LYS A 104 -11.34 -8.09 -13.69
C LYS A 104 -10.41 -9.27 -13.85
N LYS A 105 -10.19 -9.71 -15.09
CA LYS A 105 -9.28 -10.81 -15.42
C LYS A 105 -7.85 -10.56 -14.96
N GLU A 106 -7.38 -9.31 -14.99
CA GLU A 106 -6.03 -8.96 -14.54
C GLU A 106 -5.86 -8.95 -13.03
N VAL A 107 -6.91 -8.61 -12.26
CA VAL A 107 -6.79 -8.42 -10.80
C VAL A 107 -7.43 -9.51 -9.94
N GLU A 108 -8.42 -10.23 -10.46
CA GLU A 108 -9.26 -11.16 -9.67
C GLU A 108 -8.45 -12.30 -9.03
N TYR A 109 -7.41 -12.78 -9.71
CA TYR A 109 -6.56 -13.84 -9.19
C TYR A 109 -5.42 -13.34 -8.29
N LEU A 110 -5.18 -12.01 -8.25
CA LEU A 110 -4.09 -11.42 -7.49
C LEU A 110 -4.48 -11.20 -6.02
N ASP A 111 -5.74 -10.79 -5.79
CA ASP A 111 -6.25 -10.57 -4.46
C ASP A 111 -7.78 -10.68 -4.39
N GLU A 112 -8.26 -11.48 -3.44
CA GLU A 112 -9.69 -11.69 -3.17
C GLU A 112 -10.42 -10.39 -2.81
N GLY A 113 -9.78 -9.49 -2.07
CA GLY A 113 -10.42 -8.24 -1.70
C GLY A 113 -10.55 -7.26 -2.88
N ILE A 114 -9.68 -7.35 -3.90
CA ILE A 114 -9.90 -6.62 -5.16
C ILE A 114 -11.05 -7.21 -5.94
N ARG A 115 -11.20 -8.54 -5.97
CA ARG A 115 -12.36 -9.20 -6.58
C ARG A 115 -13.67 -8.72 -5.94
N VAL A 116 -13.70 -8.74 -4.61
CA VAL A 116 -14.80 -8.25 -3.77
C VAL A 116 -15.11 -6.78 -4.09
N ALA A 117 -14.09 -5.91 -4.19
CA ALA A 117 -14.25 -4.52 -4.62
C ALA A 117 -14.85 -4.39 -6.03
N MET A 118 -14.39 -5.20 -7.00
CA MET A 118 -14.90 -5.20 -8.38
C MET A 118 -16.37 -5.62 -8.46
N ASP A 119 -16.75 -6.66 -7.73
CA ASP A 119 -18.13 -7.17 -7.70
C ASP A 119 -19.07 -6.13 -7.07
N LEU A 120 -18.64 -5.48 -5.99
CA LEU A 120 -19.34 -4.36 -5.35
C LEU A 120 -19.59 -3.19 -6.31
N VAL A 121 -18.54 -2.80 -7.04
CA VAL A 121 -18.58 -1.73 -8.04
C VAL A 121 -19.60 -2.03 -9.13
N MET A 122 -19.62 -3.26 -9.64
CA MET A 122 -20.61 -3.66 -10.63
C MET A 122 -22.02 -3.75 -10.05
N GLY A 123 -22.17 -4.22 -8.82
CA GLY A 123 -23.46 -4.22 -8.13
C GLY A 123 -24.04 -2.81 -8.02
N LEU A 124 -23.21 -1.85 -7.61
CA LEU A 124 -23.57 -0.43 -7.55
C LEU A 124 -23.89 0.17 -8.93
N ALA A 125 -23.11 -0.20 -9.96
CA ALA A 125 -23.39 0.20 -11.33
C ALA A 125 -24.76 -0.28 -11.82
N GLY A 126 -25.22 -1.46 -11.38
CA GLY A 126 -26.55 -1.99 -11.69
C GLY A 126 -27.69 -1.18 -11.07
N LEU A 127 -27.42 -0.47 -9.98
CA LEU A 127 -28.38 0.42 -9.31
C LEU A 127 -28.48 1.80 -9.98
N ALA A 128 -27.46 2.23 -10.72
CA ALA A 128 -27.30 3.56 -11.28
C ALA A 128 -27.87 3.67 -12.71
N GLN A 129 -28.64 4.73 -12.99
CA GLN A 129 -28.96 5.12 -14.38
C GLN A 129 -27.86 6.09 -14.85
N GLY A 130 -27.05 5.72 -15.86
CA GLY A 130 -25.90 6.53 -16.33
C GLY A 130 -24.55 5.94 -15.94
N ILE A 131 -24.25 4.75 -16.48
CA ILE A 131 -23.29 3.81 -15.89
C ILE A 131 -21.83 4.12 -16.23
N SER A 132 -21.54 4.69 -17.40
CA SER A 132 -20.16 4.80 -17.90
C SER A 132 -19.23 5.64 -17.00
N PHE A 133 -19.73 6.75 -16.48
CA PHE A 133 -18.91 7.65 -15.65
C PHE A 133 -18.71 7.12 -14.23
N PHE A 134 -19.75 6.50 -13.66
CA PHE A 134 -19.65 5.81 -12.37
C PHE A 134 -18.61 4.68 -12.47
N PHE A 135 -18.70 3.91 -13.54
CA PHE A 135 -17.81 2.79 -13.81
C PHE A 135 -16.32 3.20 -13.86
N ILE A 136 -16.01 4.32 -14.52
CA ILE A 136 -14.63 4.85 -14.59
C ILE A 136 -14.10 5.25 -13.21
N ARG A 137 -14.91 5.91 -12.37
CA ARG A 137 -14.48 6.26 -11.00
C ARG A 137 -14.16 5.01 -10.20
N GLU A 138 -15.04 4.03 -10.27
CA GLU A 138 -14.85 2.82 -9.49
C GLU A 138 -13.61 2.03 -9.93
N LEU A 139 -13.36 1.93 -11.24
CA LEU A 139 -12.09 1.36 -11.73
C LEU A 139 -10.86 2.14 -11.22
N VAL A 140 -10.95 3.47 -11.15
CA VAL A 140 -9.89 4.31 -10.56
C VAL A 140 -9.70 3.98 -9.07
N ALA A 141 -10.79 3.84 -8.31
CA ALA A 141 -10.75 3.44 -6.90
C ALA A 141 -10.10 2.06 -6.72
N ILE A 142 -10.47 1.09 -7.55
CA ILE A 142 -9.86 -0.26 -7.60
C ILE A 142 -8.37 -0.17 -7.94
N GLY A 143 -7.98 0.70 -8.87
CA GLY A 143 -6.59 0.97 -9.19
C GLY A 143 -5.80 1.48 -7.98
N PHE A 144 -6.37 2.40 -7.20
CA PHE A 144 -5.75 2.87 -5.96
C PHE A 144 -5.65 1.79 -4.88
N ARG A 145 -6.70 0.96 -4.72
CA ARG A 145 -6.64 -0.19 -3.82
C ARG A 145 -5.54 -1.17 -4.21
N ALA A 146 -5.44 -1.50 -5.49
CA ALA A 146 -4.36 -2.34 -6.01
C ALA A 146 -2.98 -1.75 -5.71
N ILE A 147 -2.82 -0.41 -5.71
CA ILE A 147 -1.59 0.25 -5.25
C ILE A 147 -1.37 0.05 -3.74
N GLY A 148 -2.36 0.31 -2.88
CA GLY A 148 -2.20 0.10 -1.43
C GLY A 148 -1.83 -1.34 -1.08
N LEU A 149 -2.46 -2.31 -1.75
CA LEU A 149 -2.19 -3.73 -1.57
C LEU A 149 -0.83 -4.15 -2.09
N SER A 150 -0.43 -3.65 -3.26
CA SER A 150 0.90 -3.91 -3.79
C SER A 150 1.97 -3.38 -2.86
N LEU A 151 1.88 -2.12 -2.39
CA LEU A 151 2.82 -1.55 -1.44
C LEU A 151 2.94 -2.38 -0.16
N THR A 152 1.82 -2.89 0.34
CA THR A 152 1.79 -3.77 1.51
C THR A 152 2.48 -5.09 1.23
N ARG A 153 2.19 -5.74 0.10
CA ARG A 153 2.84 -7.00 -0.32
C ARG A 153 4.35 -6.80 -0.48
N LEU A 154 4.76 -5.69 -1.09
CA LEU A 154 6.17 -5.33 -1.29
C LEU A 154 6.90 -5.15 0.04
N VAL A 155 6.30 -4.42 0.99
CA VAL A 155 6.88 -4.21 2.33
C VAL A 155 6.97 -5.50 3.16
N VAL A 156 6.07 -6.46 2.92
CA VAL A 156 6.10 -7.79 3.56
C VAL A 156 7.02 -8.76 2.81
N GLY A 157 7.74 -8.31 1.76
CA GLY A 157 8.67 -9.12 0.99
C GLY A 157 8.02 -10.00 -0.09
N ARG A 158 6.70 -9.90 -0.30
CA ARG A 158 5.99 -10.59 -1.40
C ARG A 158 6.10 -9.78 -2.68
N THR A 159 7.33 -9.63 -3.17
CA THR A 159 7.63 -8.66 -4.23
C THR A 159 7.06 -9.05 -5.58
N GLU A 160 6.99 -10.34 -5.90
CA GLU A 160 6.33 -10.82 -7.12
C GLU A 160 4.84 -10.45 -7.13
N ASP A 161 4.10 -10.78 -6.07
CA ASP A 161 2.67 -10.45 -5.94
C ASP A 161 2.45 -8.93 -5.97
N GLY A 162 3.26 -8.20 -5.20
CA GLY A 162 3.16 -6.75 -5.11
C GLY A 162 3.42 -6.09 -6.47
N THR A 163 4.44 -6.53 -7.20
CA THR A 163 4.73 -6.02 -8.55
C THR A 163 3.61 -6.34 -9.53
N LYS A 164 3.04 -7.55 -9.50
CA LYS A 164 1.90 -7.92 -10.34
C LYS A 164 0.69 -7.03 -10.07
N LEU A 165 0.37 -6.80 -8.80
CA LEU A 165 -0.72 -5.90 -8.39
C LEU A 165 -0.49 -4.46 -8.85
N LEU A 166 0.74 -3.98 -8.75
CA LEU A 166 1.11 -2.64 -9.17
C LEU A 166 1.05 -2.49 -10.70
N GLN A 167 1.48 -3.51 -11.43
CA GLN A 167 1.37 -3.59 -12.89
C GLN A 167 -0.11 -3.61 -13.31
N ALA A 168 -0.95 -4.39 -12.62
CA ALA A 168 -2.37 -4.40 -12.86
C ALA A 168 -3.01 -3.03 -12.57
N ALA A 169 -2.63 -2.35 -11.48
CA ALA A 169 -3.05 -0.98 -11.20
C ALA A 169 -2.65 -0.02 -12.34
N SER A 170 -1.39 -0.08 -12.78
CA SER A 170 -0.89 0.71 -13.91
C SER A 170 -1.67 0.43 -15.20
N ASN A 171 -2.00 -0.83 -15.48
CA ASN A 171 -2.82 -1.21 -16.63
C ASN A 171 -4.24 -0.68 -16.52
N ILE A 172 -4.86 -0.75 -15.33
CA ILE A 172 -6.16 -0.16 -15.04
C ILE A 172 -6.14 1.33 -15.38
N PHE A 173 -5.20 2.08 -14.81
CA PHE A 173 -5.06 3.50 -15.11
C PHE A 173 -4.78 3.72 -16.60
N THR A 174 -3.90 2.96 -17.22
CA THR A 174 -3.61 3.14 -18.65
C THR A 174 -4.85 2.92 -19.52
N LYS A 175 -5.64 1.88 -19.25
CA LYS A 175 -6.87 1.55 -20.00
C LYS A 175 -7.98 2.55 -19.75
N VAL A 176 -8.14 2.97 -18.49
CA VAL A 176 -9.12 3.99 -18.12
C VAL A 176 -8.74 5.35 -18.70
N LEU A 177 -7.45 5.70 -18.72
CA LEU A 177 -6.98 7.05 -19.04
C LEU A 177 -6.71 7.29 -20.54
N LYS A 178 -6.31 6.28 -21.33
CA LYS A 178 -5.93 6.47 -22.76
C LYS A 178 -7.10 6.80 -23.68
N ASP A 179 -8.28 6.42 -23.26
CA ASP A 179 -9.42 6.20 -24.15
C ASP A 179 -10.49 7.30 -24.06
N GLU A 180 -10.39 8.13 -23.03
CA GLU A 180 -11.19 9.34 -22.93
C GLU A 180 -10.40 10.48 -23.56
N VAL A 181 -10.98 11.09 -24.60
CA VAL A 181 -10.59 12.44 -25.03
C VAL A 181 -11.06 13.37 -23.93
N VAL A 182 -10.30 13.43 -22.84
CA VAL A 182 -10.64 14.26 -21.68
C VAL A 182 -10.33 15.70 -22.05
N VAL A 183 -11.31 16.41 -22.60
CA VAL A 183 -11.17 17.83 -22.91
C VAL A 183 -11.50 18.66 -21.67
N GLY A 184 -10.63 19.61 -21.30
CA GLY A 184 -10.87 20.56 -20.20
C GLY A 184 -10.29 20.14 -18.84
N ARG A 185 -10.94 20.55 -17.74
CA ARG A 185 -10.42 20.40 -16.35
C ARG A 185 -10.13 18.96 -15.94
N ALA A 186 -10.89 17.98 -16.45
CA ALA A 186 -10.63 16.57 -16.21
C ALA A 186 -9.26 16.12 -16.76
N ALA A 187 -8.68 16.80 -17.77
CA ALA A 187 -7.32 16.53 -18.23
C ALA A 187 -6.28 16.79 -17.12
N SER A 188 -6.56 17.74 -16.22
CA SER A 188 -5.68 18.07 -15.11
C SER A 188 -5.71 16.96 -14.04
N ALA A 189 -6.90 16.48 -13.66
CA ALA A 189 -7.05 15.31 -12.80
C ALA A 189 -6.39 14.06 -13.42
N PHE A 190 -6.53 13.88 -14.73
CA PHE A 190 -5.87 12.80 -15.46
C PHE A 190 -4.34 12.93 -15.46
N ARG A 191 -3.78 14.14 -15.58
CA ARG A 191 -2.33 14.36 -15.42
C ARG A 191 -1.85 14.04 -14.01
N VAL A 192 -2.67 14.32 -13.00
CA VAL A 192 -2.37 13.93 -11.61
C VAL A 192 -2.33 12.41 -11.51
N ILE A 193 -3.35 11.70 -12.00
CA ILE A 193 -3.38 10.22 -11.96
C ILE A 193 -2.25 9.63 -12.80
N GLN A 194 -1.88 10.20 -13.95
CA GLN A 194 -0.69 9.79 -14.70
C GLN A 194 0.60 10.01 -13.92
N THR A 195 0.71 11.11 -13.17
CA THR A 195 1.85 11.38 -12.30
C THR A 195 1.92 10.34 -11.17
N LEU A 196 0.77 9.97 -10.61
CA LEU A 196 0.67 8.89 -9.63
C LEU A 196 1.02 7.54 -10.24
N GLY A 197 0.59 7.25 -11.47
CA GLY A 197 1.01 6.07 -12.22
C GLY A 197 2.52 6.01 -12.43
N LYS A 198 3.18 7.15 -12.67
CA LYS A 198 4.65 7.23 -12.71
C LYS A 198 5.28 6.98 -11.34
N ILE A 199 4.73 7.56 -10.28
CA ILE A 199 5.20 7.33 -8.90
C ILE A 199 5.05 5.86 -8.53
N VAL A 200 3.94 5.24 -8.89
CA VAL A 200 3.63 3.82 -8.74
C VAL A 200 4.62 2.97 -9.52
N VAL A 201 4.91 3.28 -10.78
CA VAL A 201 5.95 2.57 -11.54
C VAL A 201 7.32 2.73 -10.89
N ILE A 202 7.67 3.93 -10.42
CA ILE A 202 8.93 4.18 -9.70
C ILE A 202 8.97 3.35 -8.41
N LEU A 203 7.93 3.36 -7.59
CA LEU A 203 7.81 2.53 -6.39
C LEU A 203 7.90 1.04 -6.74
N GLY A 204 7.30 0.61 -7.84
CA GLY A 204 7.38 -0.76 -8.32
C GLY A 204 8.77 -1.19 -8.70
N VAL A 205 9.50 -0.34 -9.42
CA VAL A 205 10.89 -0.61 -9.78
C VAL A 205 11.78 -0.59 -8.54
N ILE A 206 11.58 0.38 -7.63
CA ILE A 206 12.24 0.42 -6.32
C ILE A 206 12.02 -0.93 -5.64
N PHE A 207 10.78 -1.38 -5.40
CA PHE A 207 10.52 -2.58 -4.61
C PHE A 207 10.81 -3.91 -5.31
N LYS A 208 10.59 -4.02 -6.63
CA LYS A 208 10.85 -5.24 -7.40
C LYS A 208 12.33 -5.61 -7.35
N ASP A 209 13.19 -4.59 -7.37
CA ASP A 209 14.61 -4.81 -7.50
C ASP A 209 15.34 -4.58 -6.15
N THR A 210 14.89 -3.68 -5.24
CA THR A 210 15.41 -3.53 -3.85
C THR A 210 15.10 -4.68 -2.92
N SER A 211 14.20 -5.60 -3.30
CA SER A 211 14.15 -6.91 -2.63
C SER A 211 15.37 -7.75 -3.02
N LEU A 212 16.53 -7.38 -2.49
CA LEU A 212 17.63 -8.30 -2.16
C LEU A 212 16.99 -9.55 -1.56
N ASP A 213 17.05 -10.72 -2.21
CA ASP A 213 16.64 -12.07 -1.73
C ASP A 213 15.98 -12.16 -0.33
N TRP A 214 14.90 -11.41 -0.12
CA TRP A 214 14.18 -11.31 1.14
C TRP A 214 12.96 -12.19 0.95
N ASP A 215 13.18 -13.51 1.01
CA ASP A 215 12.12 -14.53 0.97
C ASP A 215 11.35 -14.49 2.31
N PRO A 216 10.07 -14.05 2.34
CA PRO A 216 9.29 -13.94 3.56
C PRO A 216 8.51 -15.21 3.90
N PHE A 217 8.61 -16.28 3.10
CA PHE A 217 7.90 -17.54 3.39
C PHE A 217 8.65 -18.49 4.32
N SER A 218 9.47 -17.94 5.20
CA SER A 218 9.41 -18.37 6.59
C SER A 218 9.98 -17.28 7.47
N GLU A 219 9.18 -16.70 8.34
CA GLU A 219 9.67 -15.90 9.47
C GLU A 219 10.72 -16.70 10.29
N LEU A 220 10.63 -18.04 10.28
CA LEU A 220 11.66 -18.97 10.79
C LEU A 220 12.94 -19.01 9.96
N ARG A 221 12.87 -18.86 8.63
CA ARG A 221 14.02 -18.82 7.72
C ARG A 221 14.53 -17.41 7.50
N GLN A 222 13.77 -16.34 7.73
CA GLN A 222 14.26 -14.97 7.91
C GLN A 222 14.94 -14.84 9.27
N ARG A 223 14.41 -15.45 10.33
CA ARG A 223 15.16 -15.57 11.58
C ARG A 223 16.38 -16.48 11.42
N ALA A 224 16.30 -17.56 10.64
CA ALA A 224 17.43 -18.44 10.37
C ALA A 224 18.43 -17.87 9.36
N GLN A 225 18.01 -17.03 8.40
CA GLN A 225 18.85 -16.32 7.42
C GLN A 225 19.39 -15.05 8.02
N LEU A 226 18.67 -14.35 8.89
CA LEU A 226 19.25 -13.34 9.76
C LEU A 226 20.23 -14.04 10.70
N LYS A 227 19.90 -15.22 11.27
CA LYS A 227 20.88 -16.06 11.97
C LYS A 227 22.01 -16.49 11.07
N GLU A 228 21.81 -16.82 9.79
CA GLU A 228 22.82 -17.36 8.86
C GLU A 228 23.65 -16.26 8.22
N TRP A 229 23.11 -15.06 8.03
CA TRP A 229 23.80 -13.82 7.69
C TRP A 229 24.59 -13.34 8.88
N VAL A 230 24.00 -13.35 10.07
CA VAL A 230 24.71 -13.11 11.32
C VAL A 230 25.76 -14.21 11.50
N THR A 231 25.51 -15.48 11.16
CA THR A 231 26.46 -16.60 11.24
C THR A 231 27.53 -16.57 10.14
N SER A 232 27.22 -16.03 8.96
CA SER A 232 28.17 -15.89 7.85
C SER A 232 29.03 -14.65 8.06
N LEU A 233 28.46 -13.54 8.51
CA LEU A 233 29.18 -12.40 9.10
C LEU A 233 30.02 -12.86 10.28
N GLN A 234 29.52 -13.77 11.14
CA GLN A 234 30.31 -14.36 12.22
C GLN A 234 31.42 -15.26 11.69
N LEU A 235 31.23 -16.08 10.66
CA LEU A 235 32.28 -16.92 10.08
C LEU A 235 33.34 -16.10 9.34
N SER A 236 32.94 -14.97 8.75
CA SER A 236 33.82 -13.98 8.14
C SER A 236 34.59 -13.18 9.20
N CYS A 237 33.93 -12.72 10.28
CA CYS A 237 34.55 -11.98 11.39
C CYS A 237 35.37 -12.89 12.34
N VAL A 238 35.00 -14.16 12.50
CA VAL A 238 35.75 -15.15 13.32
C VAL A 238 37.04 -15.57 12.62
N ARG A 239 37.10 -15.54 11.28
CA ARG A 239 38.37 -15.75 10.55
C ARG A 239 39.28 -14.53 10.55
N ILE A 240 38.76 -13.35 10.91
CA ILE A 240 39.51 -12.11 10.99
C ILE A 240 39.27 -11.49 12.36
N PHE A 241 39.79 -12.14 13.40
CA PHE A 241 39.82 -11.58 14.75
C PHE A 241 40.90 -10.49 14.83
N ASP A 242 40.70 -9.42 14.08
CA ASP A 242 41.27 -8.11 14.38
C ASP A 242 40.10 -7.19 14.79
N SER A 243 40.19 -6.64 16.00
CA SER A 243 39.18 -5.80 16.66
C SER A 243 38.66 -4.59 15.85
N ARG A 244 39.29 -4.28 14.71
CA ARG A 244 38.91 -3.19 13.81
C ARG A 244 37.82 -3.58 12.80
N GLU A 245 37.65 -4.86 12.49
CA GLU A 245 36.67 -5.29 11.47
C GLU A 245 35.25 -5.43 12.04
N THR A 246 35.09 -5.73 13.33
CA THR A 246 33.77 -5.88 13.96
C THR A 246 33.01 -4.55 13.99
N THR A 247 33.69 -3.46 14.33
CA THR A 247 33.10 -2.10 14.36
C THR A 247 32.64 -1.64 12.97
N TRP A 248 33.30 -2.11 11.91
CA TRP A 248 32.93 -1.79 10.52
C TRP A 248 31.63 -2.47 10.11
N CYS A 249 31.47 -3.77 10.41
CA CYS A 249 30.25 -4.52 10.14
C CYS A 249 29.05 -3.97 10.92
N GLU A 250 29.25 -3.59 12.18
CA GLU A 250 28.22 -3.03 13.04
C GLU A 250 27.68 -1.69 12.52
N ASN A 251 28.58 -0.77 12.17
CA ASN A 251 28.23 0.52 11.57
C ASN A 251 27.47 0.35 10.25
N ARG A 252 27.85 -0.65 9.44
CA ARG A 252 27.16 -0.96 8.19
C ARG A 252 25.73 -1.42 8.44
N ALA A 253 25.50 -2.31 9.40
CA ALA A 253 24.17 -2.79 9.73
C ALA A 253 23.23 -1.67 10.21
N ILE A 254 23.71 -0.77 11.07
CA ILE A 254 22.92 0.41 11.51
C ILE A 254 22.53 1.29 10.33
N LYS A 255 23.46 1.51 9.40
CA LYS A 255 23.21 2.32 8.20
C LYS A 255 22.15 1.70 7.29
N GLU A 256 22.28 0.39 6.99
CA GLU A 256 21.31 -0.35 6.18
C GLU A 256 19.92 -0.36 6.85
N LEU A 257 19.86 -0.55 8.18
CA LEU A 257 18.61 -0.50 8.93
C LEU A 257 17.97 0.91 8.95
N CYS A 258 18.77 1.97 9.04
CA CYS A 258 18.27 3.34 8.94
C CYS A 258 17.66 3.62 7.55
N VAL A 259 18.29 3.14 6.48
CA VAL A 259 17.75 3.22 5.11
C VAL A 259 16.42 2.47 5.00
N ALA A 260 16.38 1.22 5.46
CA ALA A 260 15.18 0.40 5.43
C ALA A 260 14.04 1.02 6.26
N ARG A 261 14.34 1.56 7.43
CA ARG A 261 13.35 2.23 8.30
C ARG A 261 12.75 3.46 7.62
N LEU A 262 13.56 4.27 6.93
CA LEU A 262 13.06 5.40 6.15
C LEU A 262 12.11 4.93 5.04
N GLN A 263 12.50 3.91 4.28
CA GLN A 263 11.69 3.37 3.19
C GLN A 263 10.35 2.82 3.70
N VAL A 264 10.36 2.00 4.76
CA VAL A 264 9.13 1.42 5.33
C VAL A 264 8.21 2.50 5.91
N LYS A 265 8.77 3.50 6.60
CA LYS A 265 8.00 4.64 7.10
C LYS A 265 7.36 5.43 5.96
N LYS A 266 8.10 5.69 4.88
CA LYS A 266 7.58 6.37 3.69
C LYS A 266 6.45 5.59 3.05
N THR A 267 6.60 4.27 2.91
CA THR A 267 5.53 3.40 2.41
C THR A 267 4.30 3.46 3.29
N ARG A 268 4.47 3.48 4.61
CA ARG A 268 3.34 3.65 5.52
C ARG A 268 2.59 4.95 5.28
N GLU A 269 3.29 6.07 5.14
CA GLU A 269 2.62 7.34 4.85
C GLU A 269 1.90 7.30 3.50
N TYR A 270 2.47 6.65 2.48
CA TYR A 270 1.78 6.41 1.21
C TYR A 270 0.51 5.57 1.38
N THR A 271 0.59 4.44 2.08
CA THR A 271 -0.57 3.59 2.36
C THR A 271 -1.64 4.35 3.12
N ARG A 272 -1.26 5.14 4.14
CA ARG A 272 -2.21 5.94 4.92
C ARG A 272 -2.96 6.97 4.07
N VAL A 273 -2.25 7.67 3.18
CA VAL A 273 -2.87 8.60 2.23
C VAL A 273 -3.85 7.85 1.33
N ILE A 274 -3.42 6.75 0.72
CA ILE A 274 -4.28 5.92 -0.16
C ILE A 274 -5.52 5.44 0.60
N SER A 275 -5.36 4.82 1.76
CA SER A 275 -6.47 4.30 2.57
C SER A 275 -7.43 5.39 3.00
N SER A 276 -6.94 6.57 3.41
CA SER A 276 -7.78 7.72 3.76
C SER A 276 -8.67 8.13 2.59
N TYR A 277 -8.08 8.25 1.40
CA TYR A 277 -8.80 8.65 0.20
C TYR A 277 -9.71 7.55 -0.35
N CYS A 278 -9.36 6.27 -0.18
CA CYS A 278 -10.25 5.14 -0.41
C CYS A 278 -11.44 5.12 0.56
N GLY A 279 -11.26 5.56 1.81
CA GLY A 279 -12.35 5.76 2.77
C GLY A 279 -13.33 6.85 2.31
N ASP A 280 -12.82 7.98 1.81
CA ASP A 280 -13.64 9.13 1.34
C ASP A 280 -14.44 8.86 0.06
N LEU A 281 -14.10 7.81 -0.68
CA LEU A 281 -14.86 7.37 -1.85
C LEU A 281 -16.29 6.91 -1.45
N TRP A 282 -16.46 6.37 -0.24
CA TRP A 282 -17.74 5.87 0.27
C TRP A 282 -18.77 6.98 0.55
N PRO A 283 -18.47 8.03 1.32
CA PRO A 283 -19.36 9.17 1.45
C PRO A 283 -19.71 9.81 0.09
N THR A 284 -18.77 9.77 -0.85
CA THR A 284 -19.00 10.26 -2.21
C THR A 284 -19.95 9.33 -2.99
N LEU A 285 -19.95 8.04 -2.72
CA LEU A 285 -20.92 7.05 -3.22
C LEU A 285 -22.33 7.31 -2.65
N ASP A 286 -22.45 7.51 -1.34
CA ASP A 286 -23.73 7.84 -0.69
C ASP A 286 -24.33 9.12 -1.27
N PHE A 287 -23.48 10.12 -1.51
CA PHE A 287 -23.88 11.37 -2.15
C PHE A 287 -24.43 11.15 -3.58
N VAL A 288 -23.82 10.26 -4.37
CA VAL A 288 -24.33 9.92 -5.71
C VAL A 288 -25.67 9.20 -5.63
N THR A 289 -25.81 8.24 -4.72
CA THR A 289 -27.08 7.52 -4.53
C THR A 289 -28.21 8.47 -4.14
N LEU A 290 -27.93 9.42 -3.24
CA LEU A 290 -28.86 10.48 -2.87
C LEU A 290 -29.22 11.37 -4.07
N LEU A 291 -28.23 11.82 -4.83
CA LEU A 291 -28.46 12.66 -6.00
C LEU A 291 -29.29 11.93 -7.07
N GLN A 292 -29.07 10.63 -7.27
CA GLN A 292 -29.85 9.82 -8.20
C GLN A 292 -31.31 9.70 -7.77
N ALA A 293 -31.57 9.53 -6.47
CA ALA A 293 -32.94 9.54 -5.95
C ALA A 293 -33.64 10.87 -6.26
N LEU A 294 -32.99 11.99 -5.98
CA LEU A 294 -33.51 13.33 -6.28
C LEU A 294 -33.74 13.57 -7.77
N VAL A 295 -32.89 13.03 -8.64
CA VAL A 295 -33.10 13.13 -10.10
C VAL A 295 -34.29 12.29 -10.56
N ARG A 296 -34.45 11.06 -10.03
CA ARG A 296 -35.61 10.20 -10.34
C ARG A 296 -36.93 10.84 -9.90
N GLU A 297 -36.92 11.52 -8.76
CA GLU A 297 -38.06 12.27 -8.26
C GLU A 297 -38.33 13.56 -9.06
N GLY A 298 -37.50 13.89 -10.05
CA GLY A 298 -37.61 15.11 -10.85
C GLY A 298 -37.23 16.38 -10.09
N VAL A 299 -36.69 16.25 -8.88
CA VAL A 299 -36.30 17.37 -8.00
C VAL A 299 -35.08 18.09 -8.55
N VAL A 300 -34.14 17.38 -9.19
CA VAL A 300 -32.90 17.94 -9.73
C VAL A 300 -32.68 17.46 -11.17
N ARG A 301 -32.19 18.33 -12.06
CA ARG A 301 -31.75 17.95 -13.41
C ARG A 301 -30.35 17.32 -13.37
N TRP A 302 -30.12 16.25 -14.14
CA TRP A 302 -28.87 15.47 -14.21
C TRP A 302 -27.56 16.26 -14.34
N HIS A 303 -27.58 17.46 -14.94
CA HIS A 303 -26.36 18.25 -15.17
C HIS A 303 -25.69 18.73 -13.86
N ALA A 304 -26.46 19.21 -12.89
CA ALA A 304 -25.89 19.77 -11.65
C ALA A 304 -25.23 18.71 -10.74
N PRO A 305 -25.82 17.51 -10.54
CA PRO A 305 -25.18 16.37 -9.87
C PRO A 305 -23.84 15.97 -10.49
N ASN A 306 -23.79 15.84 -11.83
CA ASN A 306 -22.58 15.43 -12.54
C ASN A 306 -21.45 16.45 -12.37
N GLU A 307 -21.77 17.74 -12.41
CA GLU A 307 -20.77 18.80 -12.22
C GLU A 307 -20.24 18.85 -10.78
N LYS A 308 -21.12 18.79 -9.77
CA LYS A 308 -20.70 18.72 -8.35
C LYS A 308 -19.81 17.51 -8.09
N PHE A 309 -20.19 16.37 -8.65
CA PHE A 309 -19.43 15.15 -8.53
C PHE A 309 -18.06 15.24 -9.20
N LYS A 310 -18.01 15.78 -10.42
CA LYS A 310 -16.75 16.02 -11.13
C LYS A 310 -15.82 16.91 -10.31
N ASN A 311 -16.34 18.00 -9.76
CA ASN A 311 -15.56 18.88 -8.88
C ASN A 311 -15.05 18.12 -7.65
N LYS A 312 -15.86 17.24 -7.05
CA LYS A 312 -15.44 16.41 -5.91
C LYS A 312 -14.30 15.45 -6.26
N ILE A 313 -14.30 14.84 -7.46
CA ILE A 313 -13.19 14.01 -7.95
C ILE A 313 -11.94 14.87 -8.19
N GLU A 314 -12.09 16.06 -8.77
CA GLU A 314 -10.97 16.97 -9.01
C GLU A 314 -10.35 17.41 -7.68
N ASP A 315 -11.16 17.76 -6.68
CA ASP A 315 -10.72 18.10 -5.33
C ASP A 315 -10.02 16.93 -4.65
N TRP A 316 -10.56 15.71 -4.81
CA TRP A 316 -9.99 14.48 -4.27
C TRP A 316 -8.62 14.17 -4.90
N ALA A 317 -8.53 14.21 -6.22
CA ALA A 317 -7.27 13.98 -6.93
C ALA A 317 -6.23 15.05 -6.58
N PHE A 318 -6.65 16.32 -6.47
CA PHE A 318 -5.78 17.42 -6.06
C PHE A 318 -5.28 17.26 -4.62
N GLY A 319 -6.19 16.95 -3.69
CA GLY A 319 -5.86 16.70 -2.29
C GLY A 319 -4.89 15.53 -2.15
N MET A 320 -5.18 14.41 -2.81
CA MET A 320 -4.32 13.23 -2.76
C MET A 320 -2.94 13.51 -3.35
N LYS A 321 -2.85 14.24 -4.47
CA LYS A 321 -1.55 14.68 -4.99
C LYS A 321 -0.79 15.52 -3.98
N LYS A 322 -1.47 16.52 -3.40
CA LYS A 322 -0.86 17.40 -2.41
C LYS A 322 -0.32 16.59 -1.23
N ASP A 323 -1.10 15.65 -0.72
CA ASP A 323 -0.69 14.80 0.40
C ASP A 323 0.47 13.87 0.03
N PHE A 324 0.53 13.41 -1.22
CA PHE A 324 1.69 12.68 -1.74
C PHE A 324 2.93 13.55 -1.91
N ASP A 325 2.78 14.76 -2.43
CA ASP A 325 3.86 15.74 -2.56
C ASP A 325 4.39 16.19 -1.17
N ASP A 326 3.53 16.11 -0.14
CA ASP A 326 3.86 16.36 1.25
C ASP A 326 4.61 15.18 1.92
N ILE A 327 4.67 14.00 1.29
CA ILE A 327 5.51 12.86 1.71
C ILE A 327 6.92 13.03 1.12
N GLN A 328 7.65 13.98 1.70
CA GLN A 328 9.04 14.27 1.33
C GLN A 328 9.99 13.43 2.17
N ASP A 329 11.03 12.87 1.55
CA ASP A 329 12.06 12.06 2.24
C ASP A 329 12.62 12.78 3.46
N ARG A 330 12.86 14.09 3.33
CA ARG A 330 13.37 14.90 4.43
C ARG A 330 12.40 14.98 5.61
N LYS A 331 11.11 15.21 5.35
CA LYS A 331 10.08 15.27 6.39
C LYS A 331 9.91 13.92 7.10
N VAL A 332 9.95 12.83 6.33
CA VAL A 332 9.89 11.46 6.88
C VAL A 332 11.12 11.17 7.75
N TYR A 333 12.31 11.58 7.32
CA TYR A 333 13.54 11.47 8.10
C TYR A 333 13.47 12.28 9.39
N ASP A 334 13.07 13.56 9.31
CA ASP A 334 12.95 14.45 10.47
C ASP A 334 11.92 13.90 11.49
N ASP A 335 10.82 13.28 11.01
CA ASP A 335 9.85 12.60 11.87
C ASP A 335 10.44 11.37 12.58
N LEU A 336 11.27 10.58 11.91
CA LEU A 336 11.96 9.44 12.51
C LEU A 336 13.00 9.88 13.53
N GLN A 337 13.74 10.95 13.23
CA GLN A 337 14.71 11.54 14.14
C GLN A 337 14.02 12.08 15.40
N ARG A 338 12.92 12.82 15.25
CA ARG A 338 12.12 13.29 16.39
C ARG A 338 11.62 12.12 17.24
N HIS A 339 11.12 11.05 16.63
CA HIS A 339 10.69 9.84 17.34
C HIS A 339 11.84 9.13 18.07
N ASP A 340 13.07 9.28 17.60
CA ASP A 340 14.27 8.77 18.30
C ASP A 340 14.69 9.67 19.46
N GLU A 341 14.64 10.99 19.28
CA GLU A 341 14.89 11.99 20.33
C GLU A 341 13.89 11.85 21.49
N GLU A 342 12.60 11.69 21.18
CA GLU A 342 11.53 11.49 22.18
C GLU A 342 11.71 10.21 23.01
N ARG A 343 12.39 9.20 22.45
CA ARG A 343 12.69 7.93 23.13
C ARG A 343 14.08 7.87 23.73
N LEU A 344 14.85 8.96 23.65
CA LEU A 344 16.26 9.01 24.08
C LEU A 344 17.09 7.88 23.43
N ALA A 345 16.83 7.60 22.16
CA ALA A 345 17.53 6.57 21.41
C ALA A 345 19.02 6.90 21.25
N TRP A 346 19.86 5.87 21.20
CA TRP A 346 21.27 6.06 20.85
C TRP A 346 21.41 6.20 19.33
N THR A 347 21.69 7.40 18.84
CA THR A 347 21.70 7.75 17.40
C THR A 347 23.08 8.20 16.89
N TYR A 348 24.13 8.06 17.70
CA TYR A 348 25.46 8.61 17.40
C TYR A 348 26.06 8.12 16.07
N GLU A 349 25.64 6.93 15.63
CA GLU A 349 26.15 6.28 14.42
C GLU A 349 25.14 6.15 13.30
N ASP A 350 23.96 6.73 13.52
CA ASP A 350 22.99 6.80 12.45
C ASP A 350 23.57 7.64 11.31
N PRO A 351 23.40 7.20 10.05
CA PRO A 351 23.84 7.99 8.92
C PRO A 351 23.10 9.32 8.84
N SER A 352 23.76 10.30 8.23
CA SER A 352 23.09 11.55 7.83
C SER A 352 21.99 11.28 6.80
N TYR A 353 21.01 12.18 6.75
CA TYR A 353 19.98 12.19 5.70
C TYR A 353 20.56 12.04 4.29
N GLY A 354 21.65 12.78 3.98
CA GLY A 354 22.31 12.71 2.68
C GLY A 354 22.78 11.30 2.32
N TYR A 355 23.46 10.64 3.26
CA TYR A 355 23.90 9.26 3.05
C TYR A 355 22.73 8.31 2.76
N ILE A 356 21.62 8.44 3.50
CA ILE A 356 20.44 7.58 3.30
C ILE A 356 19.85 7.79 1.91
N VAL A 357 19.67 9.05 1.49
CA VAL A 357 19.12 9.40 0.18
C VAL A 357 20.04 8.95 -0.95
N ASP A 358 21.34 9.19 -0.82
CA ASP A 358 22.33 8.76 -1.80
C ASP A 358 22.33 7.24 -1.93
N THR A 359 22.30 6.50 -0.82
CA THR A 359 22.21 5.03 -0.83
C THR A 359 20.93 4.55 -1.52
N ILE A 360 19.78 5.19 -1.27
CA ILE A 360 18.53 4.86 -1.96
C ILE A 360 18.65 5.13 -3.47
N ASN A 361 19.27 6.25 -3.86
CA ASN A 361 19.46 6.61 -5.27
C ASN A 361 20.43 5.67 -5.98
N ASP A 362 21.53 5.28 -5.33
CA ASP A 362 22.52 4.34 -5.88
C ASP A 362 21.90 2.97 -6.12
N ILE A 363 21.12 2.47 -5.16
CA ILE A 363 20.36 1.23 -5.32
C ILE A 363 19.40 1.32 -6.53
N ASN A 364 18.86 2.51 -6.81
CA ASN A 364 18.00 2.73 -7.97
C ASN A 364 18.81 2.81 -9.28
N ILE A 365 20.00 3.42 -9.29
CA ILE A 365 20.82 3.62 -10.49
C ILE A 365 21.47 2.33 -10.98
N GLU A 366 22.05 1.52 -10.09
CA GLU A 366 22.78 0.30 -10.48
C GLU A 366 21.90 -0.78 -11.15
N ARG A 367 20.60 -0.53 -11.23
CA ARG A 367 19.57 -1.50 -11.62
C ARG A 367 18.79 -1.09 -12.86
N TYR A 368 19.13 0.06 -13.46
CA TYR A 368 18.76 0.49 -14.80
C TYR A 368 19.95 0.39 -15.74
#